data_AF-A0A397CKY7-F1
#
_entry.id   AF-A0A397CKY7-F1
#
_cell.length_a   1.000
_cell.length_b   1.000
_cell.length_c   1.000
_cell.angle_alpha   90.00
_cell.angle_beta   90.00
_cell.angle_gamma   90.00
#
_symmetry.space_group_name_H-M   'P 1'
#
loop_
_entity.id
_entity.type
_entity.pdbx_description
1 polymer ?
#
loop_
_entity_poly.entity_id
_entity_poly.type
_entity_poly.pdbx_seq_one_letter_code
_entity_poly.pdbx_strand_id
1 'polypeptide(L)' 'IGDPATNTLLSIKRIPVQKQASLSLDFAAPSGAAGTYNYTVYLICDSYMGADLENELTIHVHEGRDTDDDKDE' A
#
# COMPACT_ATOMS: atom_id res chain seq x y z
N ILE A 1 -1.00 5.78 0.12
CA ILE A 1 -1.89 4.59 0.10
C ILE A 1 -2.80 4.68 1.31
N GLY A 2 -4.10 4.51 1.10
CA GLY A 2 -5.10 4.51 2.17
C GLY A 2 -6.19 3.48 1.94
N ASP A 3 -6.95 3.22 2.99
CA ASP A 3 -8.18 2.45 2.98
C ASP A 3 -9.38 3.42 3.11
N PRO A 4 -10.15 3.66 2.04
CA PRO A 4 -11.30 4.55 2.09
C PRO A 4 -12.45 4.02 2.95
N ALA A 5 -12.59 2.69 3.08
CA ALA A 5 -13.70 2.08 3.81
C ALA A 5 -13.58 2.34 5.31
N THR A 6 -12.35 2.37 5.82
CA THR A 6 -12.05 2.67 7.23
C THR A 6 -11.55 4.09 7.44
N ASN A 7 -11.40 4.89 6.37
CA ASN A 7 -10.80 6.22 6.39
C ASN A 7 -9.39 6.23 7.03
N THR A 8 -8.57 5.23 6.69
CA THR A 8 -7.24 5.03 7.29
C THR A 8 -6.13 5.33 6.29
N LEU A 9 -5.13 6.12 6.71
CA LEU A 9 -3.90 6.35 5.94
C LEU A 9 -2.85 5.29 6.33
N LEU A 10 -2.42 4.47 5.36
CA LEU A 10 -1.46 3.38 5.60
C LEU A 10 -0.01 3.80 5.42
N SER A 11 0.28 4.55 4.36
CA SER A 11 1.63 5.02 4.03
C SER A 11 1.58 6.25 3.16
N ILE A 12 2.48 7.21 3.43
CA ILE A 12 2.58 8.48 2.71
C ILE A 12 4.05 8.87 2.54
N LYS A 13 4.37 9.40 1.35
CA LYS A 13 5.71 9.92 1.03
C LYS A 13 5.57 11.18 0.22
N ARG A 14 6.20 12.26 0.69
CA ARG A 14 6.36 13.49 -0.10
C ARG A 14 7.51 13.30 -1.07
N ILE A 15 7.32 13.71 -2.32
CA ILE A 15 8.32 13.60 -3.38
C ILE A 15 8.49 14.96 -4.09
N PRO A 16 9.69 15.30 -4.55
CA PRO A 16 9.87 16.44 -5.44
C PRO A 16 9.33 16.12 -6.84
N VAL A 17 8.90 17.15 -7.58
CA VAL A 17 8.47 16.99 -8.97
C VAL A 17 9.70 16.67 -9.83
N GLN A 18 9.66 15.53 -10.51
CA GLN A 18 10.69 15.07 -11.45
C GLN A 18 10.02 14.58 -12.73
N LYS A 19 10.76 14.55 -13.84
CA LYS A 19 10.24 14.02 -15.12
C LYS A 19 9.82 12.55 -15.00
N GLN A 20 10.53 11.78 -14.18
CA GLN A 20 10.24 10.39 -13.85
C GLN A 20 10.78 10.09 -12.46
N ALA A 21 10.06 9.28 -11.68
CA ALA A 21 10.51 8.81 -10.37
C ALA A 21 10.10 7.34 -10.19
N SER A 22 10.96 6.56 -9.53
CA SER A 22 10.64 5.22 -9.04
C SER A 22 10.67 5.25 -7.51
N LEU A 23 9.59 4.82 -6.87
CA LEU A 23 9.33 5.03 -5.46
C LEU A 23 8.71 3.78 -4.86
N SER A 24 9.14 3.46 -3.64
CA SER A 24 8.52 2.43 -2.82
C SER A 24 7.79 3.06 -1.64
N LEU A 25 6.63 2.49 -1.31
CA LEU A 25 5.84 2.76 -0.13
C LEU A 25 5.64 1.44 0.61
N ASP A 26 5.95 1.44 1.90
CA ASP A 26 5.84 0.27 2.75
C ASP A 26 4.73 0.49 3.78
N PHE A 27 3.99 -0.58 4.08
CA PHE A 27 3.03 -0.65 5.18
C PHE A 27 2.89 -2.10 5.64
N ALA A 28 2.48 -2.31 6.89
CA ALA A 28 2.26 -3.65 7.42
C ALA A 28 1.00 -4.27 6.83
N ALA A 29 1.04 -5.57 6.57
CA ALA A 29 -0.17 -6.31 6.24
C ALA A 29 -1.20 -6.21 7.39
N PRO A 30 -2.51 -6.21 7.09
CA PRO A 30 -3.54 -6.21 8.11
C PRO A 30 -3.35 -7.36 9.09
N SER A 31 -3.59 -7.11 10.39
CA SER A 31 -3.54 -8.15 11.42
C SER A 31 -4.73 -9.12 11.38
N GLY A 32 -5.62 -8.98 10.40
CA GLY A 32 -6.74 -9.90 10.17
C GLY A 32 -6.30 -11.20 9.51
N ALA A 33 -7.26 -12.11 9.33
CA ALA A 33 -7.04 -13.34 8.57
C ALA A 33 -6.64 -13.05 7.11
N ALA A 34 -6.06 -14.06 6.46
CA ALA A 34 -5.82 -14.03 5.02
C ALA A 34 -7.11 -13.64 4.26
N GLY A 35 -6.94 -12.87 3.19
CA GLY A 35 -8.07 -12.32 2.47
C GLY A 35 -7.71 -11.30 1.41
N THR A 36 -8.74 -10.77 0.77
CA THR A 36 -8.64 -9.73 -0.26
C THR A 36 -8.92 -8.38 0.37
N TYR A 37 -7.99 -7.46 0.21
CA TYR A 37 -8.05 -6.11 0.75
C TYR A 37 -8.01 -5.10 -0.38
N ASN A 38 -8.95 -4.14 -0.37
CA ASN A 38 -9.04 -3.09 -1.36
C ASN A 38 -8.53 -1.77 -0.76
N TYR A 39 -7.55 -1.17 -1.42
CA TYR A 39 -6.92 0.08 -1.03
C TYR A 39 -6.95 1.06 -2.20
N THR A 40 -6.59 2.30 -1.91
CA THR A 40 -6.44 3.35 -2.92
C THR A 40 -5.06 3.98 -2.84
N VAL A 41 -4.40 4.09 -3.99
CA VAL A 41 -3.17 4.85 -4.18
C VAL A 41 -3.56 6.26 -4.60
N TYR A 42 -3.15 7.23 -3.79
CA TYR A 42 -3.35 8.66 -4.06
C TYR A 42 -2.02 9.29 -4.49
N LEU A 43 -2.04 9.97 -5.63
CA LEU A 43 -1.01 10.95 -6.00
C LEU A 43 -1.64 12.33 -5.92
N ILE A 44 -1.21 13.13 -4.94
CA ILE A 44 -1.81 14.43 -4.63
C ILE A 44 -0.81 15.54 -5.00
N CYS A 45 -1.26 16.53 -5.76
CA CYS A 45 -0.48 17.71 -6.09
C CYS A 45 -0.70 18.81 -5.04
N ASP A 46 0.39 19.40 -4.52
CA ASP A 46 0.30 20.50 -3.53
C ASP A 46 0.16 21.89 -4.17
N SER A 47 0.20 21.98 -5.51
CA SER A 47 0.37 23.24 -6.23
C SER A 47 -0.67 23.50 -7.33
N TYR A 48 -1.36 22.48 -7.84
CA TYR A 48 -2.32 22.62 -8.94
C TYR A 48 -3.59 21.80 -8.70
N MET A 49 -4.75 22.42 -8.87
CA MET A 49 -6.04 21.72 -8.78
C MET A 49 -6.28 20.85 -10.02
N GLY A 50 -6.88 19.67 -9.81
CA GLY A 50 -7.18 18.73 -10.88
C GLY A 50 -5.99 17.90 -11.37
N ALA A 51 -4.84 18.01 -10.71
CA ALA A 51 -3.64 17.20 -10.95
C ALA A 51 -3.50 16.03 -9.96
N ASP A 52 -4.59 15.67 -9.28
CA ASP A 52 -4.64 14.53 -8.36
C ASP A 52 -5.03 13.26 -9.13
N LEU A 53 -4.48 12.11 -8.73
CA LEU A 53 -4.83 10.80 -9.26
C LEU A 53 -5.21 9.85 -8.14
N GLU A 54 -6.30 9.12 -8.37
CA GLU A 54 -6.79 8.05 -7.50
C GLU A 54 -6.78 6.75 -8.30
N ASN A 55 -6.13 5.72 -7.77
CA ASN A 55 -6.10 4.40 -8.40
C ASN A 55 -6.42 3.33 -7.36
N GLU A 56 -7.40 2.48 -7.68
CA GLU A 56 -7.77 1.35 -6.85
C GLU A 56 -6.72 0.24 -6.94
N LEU A 57 -6.43 -0.38 -5.80
CA LEU A 57 -5.43 -1.42 -5.64
C LEU A 57 -6.03 -2.56 -4.81
N THR A 58 -6.11 -3.75 -5.39
CA THR A 58 -6.52 -4.96 -4.68
C THR A 58 -5.30 -5.79 -4.32
N ILE A 59 -5.16 -6.14 -3.04
CA ILE A 59 -4.07 -6.95 -2.50
C ILE A 59 -4.65 -8.23 -1.88
N HIS A 60 -4.08 -9.37 -2.25
CA HIS A 60 -4.39 -10.66 -1.64
C HIS A 60 -3.33 -10.99 -0.60
N VAL A 61 -3.75 -11.05 0.67
CA VAL A 61 -2.91 -11.45 1.80
C VAL A 61 -3.16 -12.93 2.05
N HIS A 62 -2.09 -13.72 2.04
CA HIS A 62 -2.12 -15.15 2.32
C HIS A 62 -1.66 -15.42 3.75
N GLU A 63 -2.05 -16.57 4.31
CA GLU A 63 -1.59 -16.98 5.63
C GLU A 63 -0.06 -17.12 5.64
N GLY A 64 0.57 -16.62 6.70
CA GLY A 64 2.00 -16.85 6.91
C GLY A 64 2.23 -18.34 7.10
N ARG A 65 3.15 -18.91 6.32
CA ARG A 65 3.64 -20.26 6.57
C ARG A 65 4.64 -20.19 7.72
N ASP A 66 4.42 -20.94 8.80
CA ASP A 66 5.46 -21.17 9.80
C ASP A 66 6.61 -21.93 9.12
N THR A 67 7.75 -21.26 8.94
CA THR A 67 8.98 -21.85 8.42
C THR A 67 9.80 -22.48 9.55
N ASP A 68 9.17 -23.34 10.36
CA ASP A 68 9.82 -24.07 11.45
C ASP A 68 10.13 -25.54 11.09
N ASP A 69 9.97 -25.93 9.81
CA ASP A 69 10.19 -27.29 9.29
C ASP A 69 11.56 -27.50 8.60
N ASP A 70 12.51 -26.56 8.69
CA ASP A 70 13.91 -26.76 8.25
C ASP A 70 14.84 -26.98 9.46
N LYS A 71 14.43 -27.86 10.37
CA LYS A 71 15.31 -28.49 11.37
C LYS A 71 15.11 -30.00 11.32
N ASP A 72 15.65 -30.64 10.30
CA ASP A 72 16.13 -32.02 10.40
C ASP A 72 17.18 -32.29 9.29
N GLU A 73 18.37 -32.70 9.78
CA GLU A 73 19.64 -33.11 9.11
C GLU A 73 20.64 -32.04 8.63
#